data_AF-A0A1T4WCQ1-F1
#
_entry.id   AF-A0A1T4WCQ1-F1
#
_cell.length_a   1.000
_cell.length_b   1.000
_cell.length_c   1.000
_cell.angle_alpha   90.00
_cell.angle_beta   90.00
_cell.angle_gamma   90.00
#
_symmetry.space_group_name_H-M   'P 1'
#
loop_
_entity.id
_entity.type
_entity.pdbx_description
1 polymer ?
#
loop_
_entity_poly.entity_id
_entity_poly.type
_entity_poly.pdbx_seq_one_letter_code
_entity_poly.pdbx_strand_id
1 'polypeptide(L)'
;MRRTRGIVLRLSLADLFHEWILSVCLVMAVAAVLSPLLILFGLKFGTIEIMRDRLIEDPRNREIRPMVSRSFERDWFESMAGRPDVDFVVPFTRQISAQVDARLVSGGESLSLDILPTDQGDPLLLQNGAEVPGEMECVLSSSASEELGASPGDMLAVRVKRLRGSDYETADVRLRVTGVTRARATMLRSMYVPLPFLEAVERFKDGQAVPEYGWPGEQALAYPVYDHLVVLLREPLPRVDSFRLVNNTGFTRKEELDPQALAERVGWKAAASGSAYLVSSRTKPVDAESLLAVQYALRGRGAVLVPGVRDLEAVLLAPDGGEVARLGLDAFSMTAEDAESWGVAVHPGWHRVAEDAPASMWRKVLLPPELAEQYAPAQEGPEAADPLRLRLEREDGTVLEFPVHVQPGANPVSGRALIPVRLAGVLNLFGERNVGFEPRSGEFTLERRGYAGFRLYAATIDHVDGLRRELESRGVTVSTEAERIRDVMELDGYLTLIFMLIAGVALAGGAASLTASLYASVERKRRDLSVLRLLGLSGPTLFRFPIYQGSLIASAGFGVAFGFFEMLAVVINTLFRDHLQAEESLCRLEPWHLASALAGTVLVAVLAGSVAAWRATRIEPAEALRDE
;
A
#
# COMPACT_ATOMS: atom_id res chain seq x y z
N MET A 1 -3.34 -1.32 69.51
CA MET A 1 -2.54 -0.73 68.41
C MET A 1 -3.23 0.41 67.65
N ARG A 2 -4.54 0.36 67.31
CA ARG A 2 -5.23 1.47 66.59
C ARG A 2 -5.31 2.79 67.39
N ARG A 3 -5.58 2.76 68.70
CA ARG A 3 -5.61 3.95 69.57
C ARG A 3 -4.27 4.71 69.62
N THR A 4 -3.15 3.98 69.69
CA THR A 4 -1.80 4.58 69.78
C THR A 4 -1.37 5.25 68.48
N ARG A 5 -1.74 4.71 67.31
CA ARG A 5 -1.45 5.33 66.00
C ARG A 5 -2.14 6.70 65.83
N GLY A 6 -3.40 6.81 66.26
CA GLY A 6 -4.14 8.07 66.20
C GLY A 6 -3.58 9.15 67.13
N ILE A 7 -3.03 8.75 68.28
CA ILE A 7 -2.39 9.68 69.22
C ILE A 7 -1.09 10.26 68.62
N VAL A 8 -0.23 9.44 68.02
CA VAL A 8 1.01 9.93 67.40
C VAL A 8 0.72 10.85 66.23
N LEU A 9 -0.25 10.51 65.38
CA LEU A 9 -0.64 11.38 64.26
C LEU A 9 -1.14 12.74 64.75
N ARG A 10 -1.98 12.77 65.80
CA ARG A 10 -2.49 14.01 66.38
C ARG A 10 -1.39 14.84 67.05
N LEU A 11 -0.44 14.17 67.71
CA LEU A 11 0.75 14.82 68.27
C LEU A 11 1.64 15.41 67.18
N SER A 12 1.91 14.67 66.10
CA SER A 12 2.68 15.16 64.96
C SER A 12 2.02 16.37 64.31
N LEU A 13 0.68 16.36 64.16
CA LEU A 13 -0.07 17.49 63.62
C LEU A 13 -0.02 18.71 64.56
N ALA A 14 -0.24 18.50 65.86
CA ALA A 14 -0.18 19.56 66.86
C ALA A 14 1.23 20.19 66.93
N ASP A 15 2.27 19.38 66.82
CA ASP A 15 3.66 19.84 66.77
C ASP A 15 3.95 20.70 65.54
N LEU A 16 3.45 20.30 64.36
CA LEU A 16 3.57 21.11 63.15
C LEU A 16 2.87 22.48 63.27
N PHE A 17 1.73 22.54 63.96
CA PHE A 17 1.04 23.80 64.25
C PHE A 17 1.74 24.64 65.33
N HIS A 18 2.39 23.99 66.29
CA HIS A 18 3.15 24.70 67.32
C HIS A 18 4.38 25.40 66.71
N GLU A 19 5.12 24.72 65.85
CA GLU A 19 6.25 25.28 65.09
C GLU A 19 5.84 25.75 63.69
N TRP A 20 4.71 26.46 63.56
CA TRP A 20 4.11 26.78 62.26
C TRP A 20 5.06 27.52 61.29
N ILE A 21 5.97 28.37 61.78
CA ILE A 21 6.94 29.09 60.94
C ILE A 21 7.91 28.11 60.27
N LEU A 22 8.46 27.17 61.04
CA LEU A 22 9.36 26.15 60.52
C LEU A 22 8.61 25.19 59.60
N SER A 23 7.39 24.80 59.97
CA SER A 23 6.52 23.96 59.14
C SER A 23 6.22 24.59 57.78
N VAL A 24 5.85 25.88 57.75
CA VAL A 24 5.61 26.62 56.50
C VAL A 24 6.90 26.72 55.67
N CYS A 25 8.04 26.98 56.30
CA CYS A 25 9.33 27.02 55.61
C CYS A 25 9.66 25.67 54.94
N LEU A 26 9.46 24.55 55.64
CA LEU A 26 9.68 23.21 55.08
C LEU A 26 8.67 22.88 53.97
N VAL A 27 7.40 23.24 54.13
CA VAL A 27 6.37 23.08 53.08
C VAL A 27 6.77 23.87 51.83
N MET A 28 7.22 25.13 51.99
CA MET A 28 7.68 25.96 50.88
C MET A 28 8.98 25.44 50.25
N ALA A 29 9.89 24.86 51.04
CA ALA A 29 11.12 24.25 50.51
C ALA A 29 10.81 23.02 49.65
N VAL A 30 9.89 22.15 50.11
CA VAL A 30 9.40 21.02 49.32
C VAL A 30 8.68 21.53 48.07
N ALA A 31 7.83 22.54 48.20
CA ALA A 31 7.12 23.13 47.07
C ALA A 31 8.09 23.74 46.04
N ALA A 32 9.14 24.45 46.47
CA ALA A 32 10.13 25.06 45.59
C ALA A 32 10.93 24.03 44.77
N VAL A 33 11.13 22.82 45.28
CA VAL A 33 11.76 21.71 44.54
C VAL A 33 10.78 21.05 43.59
N LEU A 34 9.53 20.82 44.02
CA LEU A 34 8.52 20.11 43.23
C LEU A 34 7.91 20.96 42.12
N SER A 35 7.71 22.26 42.34
CA SER A 35 7.05 23.16 41.37
C SER A 35 7.75 23.15 40.01
N PRO A 36 9.08 23.38 39.89
CA PRO A 36 9.74 23.34 38.59
C PRO A 36 9.68 21.97 37.92
N LEU A 37 9.72 20.88 38.69
CA LEU A 37 9.60 19.52 38.16
C LEU A 37 8.22 19.25 37.59
N LEU A 38 7.15 19.63 38.30
CA LEU A 38 5.77 19.51 37.82
C LEU A 38 5.56 20.33 36.56
N ILE A 39 6.09 21.55 36.50
CA ILE A 39 6.01 22.41 35.31
C ILE A 39 6.73 21.78 34.12
N LEU A 40 7.99 21.35 34.31
CA LEU A 40 8.76 20.70 33.25
C LEU A 40 8.06 19.44 32.75
N PHE A 41 7.47 18.67 33.67
CA PHE A 41 6.72 17.47 33.34
C PHE A 41 5.44 17.81 32.57
N GLY A 42 4.67 18.80 33.00
CA GLY A 42 3.45 19.22 32.30
C GLY A 42 3.72 19.76 30.90
N LEU A 43 4.82 20.49 30.73
CA LEU A 43 5.28 20.95 29.42
C LEU A 43 5.74 19.79 28.54
N LYS A 44 6.54 18.87 29.08
CA LYS A 44 7.02 17.69 28.35
C LYS A 44 5.84 16.87 27.83
N PHE A 45 4.98 16.40 28.74
CA PHE A 45 3.88 15.51 28.38
C PHE A 45 2.86 16.24 27.50
N GLY A 46 2.49 17.48 27.81
CA GLY A 46 1.58 18.26 26.95
C GLY A 46 2.13 18.49 25.53
N THR A 47 3.41 18.86 25.40
CA THR A 47 4.02 19.10 24.08
C THR A 47 4.17 17.80 23.28
N ILE A 48 4.61 16.72 23.92
CA ILE A 48 4.75 15.42 23.25
C ILE A 48 3.40 14.85 22.87
N GLU A 49 2.40 14.94 23.74
CA GLU A 49 1.02 14.51 23.46
C GLU A 49 0.48 15.28 22.25
N ILE A 50 0.61 16.60 22.20
CA ILE A 50 0.23 17.40 21.02
C ILE A 50 1.00 16.97 19.76
N MET A 51 2.33 16.82 19.84
CA MET A 51 3.13 16.43 18.67
C MET A 51 2.75 15.02 18.20
N ARG A 52 2.54 14.09 19.14
CA ARG A 52 2.17 12.71 18.88
C ARG A 52 0.76 12.63 18.30
N ASP A 53 -0.20 13.34 18.89
CA ASP A 53 -1.58 13.35 18.42
C ASP A 53 -1.65 13.95 17.03
N ARG A 54 -0.98 15.09 16.77
CA ARG A 54 -0.87 15.66 15.42
C ARG A 54 -0.21 14.70 14.43
N LEU A 55 0.79 13.93 14.86
CA LEU A 55 1.44 12.93 14.02
C LEU A 55 0.54 11.73 13.73
N ILE A 56 -0.23 11.26 14.72
CA ILE A 56 -1.15 10.11 14.63
C ILE A 56 -2.41 10.47 13.84
N GLU A 57 -2.97 11.66 14.08
CA GLU A 57 -4.20 12.16 13.48
C GLU A 57 -4.03 12.52 12.00
N ASP A 58 -2.80 12.78 11.54
CA ASP A 58 -2.55 13.06 10.13
C ASP A 58 -2.29 11.75 9.38
N PRO A 59 -3.25 11.28 8.55
CA PRO A 59 -3.11 10.01 7.84
C PRO A 59 -1.91 10.01 6.90
N ARG A 60 -1.43 11.17 6.44
CA ARG A 60 -0.25 11.28 5.55
C ARG A 60 1.02 10.74 6.19
N ASN A 61 1.13 10.78 7.53
CA ASN A 61 2.28 10.22 8.24
C ASN A 61 2.29 8.69 8.21
N ARG A 62 1.13 8.06 8.00
CA ARG A 62 0.99 6.61 7.85
C ARG A 62 1.07 6.17 6.38
N GLU A 63 1.19 7.12 5.45
CA GLU A 63 1.14 6.86 4.02
C GLU A 63 2.48 6.34 3.46
N ILE A 64 2.39 5.34 2.59
CA ILE A 64 3.48 4.72 1.87
C ILE A 64 3.13 4.68 0.38
N ARG A 65 3.99 5.27 -0.45
CA ARG A 65 3.83 5.30 -1.92
C ARG A 65 5.10 4.79 -2.61
N PRO A 66 5.03 4.02 -3.71
CA PRO A 66 6.20 3.63 -4.45
C PRO A 66 6.81 4.82 -5.21
N MET A 67 8.14 4.92 -5.23
CA MET A 67 8.88 5.91 -6.03
C MET A 67 9.21 5.41 -7.44
N VAL A 68 9.12 4.10 -7.65
CA VAL A 68 9.40 3.45 -8.92
C VAL A 68 8.13 2.80 -9.45
N SER A 69 7.92 2.95 -10.77
CA SER A 69 6.83 2.28 -11.45
C SER A 69 7.21 0.81 -11.67
N ARG A 70 6.45 -0.09 -11.06
CA ARG A 70 6.56 -1.55 -11.22
C ARG A 70 5.15 -2.10 -11.45
N SER A 71 5.04 -3.26 -12.09
CA SER A 71 3.75 -3.97 -12.19
C SER A 71 3.44 -4.67 -10.88
N PHE A 72 2.32 -4.29 -10.26
CA PHE A 72 1.74 -4.94 -9.09
C PHE A 72 0.45 -5.65 -9.50
N GLU A 73 0.37 -6.96 -9.29
CA GLU A 73 -0.82 -7.77 -9.64
C GLU A 73 -1.92 -7.63 -8.58
N ARG A 74 -3.15 -8.00 -8.94
CA ARG A 74 -4.33 -7.88 -8.05
C ARG A 74 -4.15 -8.68 -6.76
N ASP A 75 -3.64 -9.90 -6.85
CA ASP A 75 -3.39 -10.79 -5.71
C ASP A 75 -2.43 -10.18 -4.68
N TRP A 76 -1.46 -9.36 -5.15
CA TRP A 76 -0.57 -8.64 -4.24
C TRP A 76 -1.35 -7.65 -3.36
N PHE A 77 -2.32 -6.93 -3.93
CA PHE A 77 -3.16 -6.00 -3.19
C PHE A 77 -4.05 -6.70 -2.17
N GLU A 78 -4.65 -7.83 -2.56
CA GLU A 78 -5.46 -8.65 -1.65
C GLU A 78 -4.63 -9.19 -0.49
N SER A 79 -3.40 -9.66 -0.77
CA SER A 79 -2.48 -10.12 0.26
C SER A 79 -2.06 -9.01 1.23
N MET A 80 -1.87 -7.78 0.74
CA MET A 80 -1.48 -6.63 1.56
C MET A 80 -2.66 -6.11 2.39
N ALA A 81 -3.87 -6.06 1.82
CA ALA A 81 -5.09 -5.64 2.52
C ALA A 81 -5.45 -6.58 3.68
N GLY A 82 -5.08 -7.87 3.59
CA GLY A 82 -5.31 -8.85 4.65
C GLY A 82 -4.35 -8.76 5.84
N ARG A 83 -3.33 -7.89 5.81
CA ARG A 83 -2.32 -7.82 6.88
C ARG A 83 -2.77 -6.93 8.05
N PRO A 84 -2.44 -7.29 9.30
CA PRO A 84 -2.83 -6.50 10.47
C PRO A 84 -2.06 -5.18 10.63
N ASP A 85 -0.92 -5.03 9.95
CA ASP A 85 -0.09 -3.81 9.97
C ASP A 85 -0.47 -2.79 8.87
N VAL A 86 -1.44 -3.12 8.01
CA VAL A 86 -1.96 -2.27 6.92
C VAL A 86 -3.40 -1.86 7.23
N ASP A 87 -3.68 -0.56 7.19
CA ASP A 87 -5.03 0.02 7.40
C ASP A 87 -5.83 0.04 6.09
N PHE A 88 -5.14 0.42 5.00
CA PHE A 88 -5.76 0.64 3.70
C PHE A 88 -4.72 0.47 2.59
N VAL A 89 -5.13 -0.09 1.45
CA VAL A 89 -4.32 -0.13 0.25
C VAL A 89 -5.21 0.02 -0.98
N VAL A 90 -4.85 0.91 -1.88
CA VAL A 90 -5.54 1.08 -3.17
C VAL A 90 -4.53 1.06 -4.32
N PRO A 91 -4.82 0.34 -5.42
CA PRO A 91 -3.98 0.35 -6.61
C PRO A 91 -3.94 1.72 -7.30
N PHE A 92 -2.84 2.01 -7.98
CA PHE A 92 -2.64 3.23 -8.76
C PHE A 92 -2.24 2.91 -10.20
N THR A 93 -2.83 3.62 -11.17
CA THR A 93 -2.54 3.45 -12.60
C THR A 93 -1.29 4.25 -13.00
N ARG A 94 -0.94 4.32 -14.29
CA ARG A 94 0.25 5.09 -14.72
C ARG A 94 0.04 6.59 -14.43
N GLN A 95 1.05 7.29 -13.88
CA GLN A 95 0.97 8.73 -13.56
C GLN A 95 0.54 9.60 -14.75
N ILE A 96 0.97 9.27 -15.98
CA ILE A 96 0.60 10.02 -17.20
C ILE A 96 -0.90 9.87 -17.53
N SER A 97 -1.54 8.80 -17.06
CA SER A 97 -2.97 8.54 -17.25
C SER A 97 -3.83 9.19 -16.17
N ALA A 98 -3.26 9.64 -15.06
CA ALA A 98 -3.96 10.12 -13.86
C ALA A 98 -4.29 11.63 -13.85
N GLN A 99 -4.54 12.24 -15.01
CA GLN A 99 -4.96 13.65 -15.12
C GLN A 99 -6.14 13.80 -16.07
N VAL A 100 -7.11 14.63 -15.69
CA VAL A 100 -8.30 15.00 -16.46
C VAL A 100 -8.57 16.48 -16.36
N ASP A 101 -9.32 17.02 -17.31
CA ASP A 101 -9.84 18.37 -17.21
C ASP A 101 -11.26 18.33 -16.66
N ALA A 102 -11.58 19.16 -15.67
CA ALA A 102 -12.90 19.24 -15.08
C ALA A 102 -13.41 20.69 -15.13
N ARG A 103 -14.73 20.85 -15.24
CA ARG A 103 -15.42 22.13 -15.09
C ARG A 103 -16.80 21.92 -14.49
N LEU A 104 -17.36 22.94 -13.86
CA LEU A 104 -18.76 22.92 -13.43
C LEU A 104 -19.71 22.84 -14.64
N VAL A 105 -20.75 22.01 -14.53
CA VAL A 105 -21.81 21.92 -15.57
C VAL A 105 -22.60 23.22 -15.66
N SER A 106 -22.75 23.95 -14.55
CA SER A 106 -23.38 25.28 -14.48
C SER A 106 -22.60 26.38 -15.22
N GLY A 107 -21.35 26.11 -15.62
CA GLY A 107 -20.46 27.05 -16.27
C GLY A 107 -19.20 27.30 -15.45
N GLY A 108 -18.14 27.81 -16.10
CA GLY A 108 -16.83 28.02 -15.47
C GLY A 108 -15.68 27.65 -16.40
N GLU A 109 -14.48 28.01 -15.99
CA GLU A 109 -13.26 27.61 -16.70
C GLU A 109 -12.94 26.14 -16.47
N SER A 110 -12.24 25.55 -17.43
CA SER A 110 -11.78 24.17 -17.33
C SER A 110 -10.48 24.14 -16.56
N LEU A 111 -10.43 23.32 -15.51
CA LEU A 111 -9.27 23.13 -14.65
C LEU A 111 -8.71 21.72 -14.82
N SER A 112 -7.39 21.58 -14.92
CA SER A 112 -6.75 20.27 -14.95
C SER A 112 -6.55 19.75 -13.52
N LEU A 113 -7.02 18.53 -13.26
CA LEU A 113 -7.02 17.88 -11.96
C LEU A 113 -6.28 16.55 -11.99
N ASP A 114 -5.54 16.27 -10.92
CA ASP A 114 -4.99 14.94 -10.66
C ASP A 114 -6.10 14.00 -10.17
N ILE A 115 -6.13 12.78 -10.70
CA ILE A 115 -7.08 11.76 -10.27
C ILE A 115 -6.40 10.84 -9.26
N LEU A 116 -7.01 10.73 -8.08
CA LEU A 116 -6.56 9.82 -7.03
C LEU A 116 -7.61 8.73 -6.83
N PRO A 117 -7.26 7.44 -6.94
CA PRO A 117 -8.20 6.37 -6.64
C PRO A 117 -8.43 6.31 -5.13
N THR A 118 -9.65 5.98 -4.75
CA THR A 118 -10.07 5.74 -3.37
C THR A 118 -10.97 4.50 -3.32
N ASP A 119 -11.11 3.94 -2.13
CA ASP A 119 -11.93 2.78 -1.86
C ASP A 119 -12.44 2.85 -0.41
N GLN A 120 -13.31 1.93 -0.02
CA GLN A 120 -13.88 1.86 1.32
C GLN A 120 -12.77 1.81 2.38
N GLY A 121 -12.96 2.60 3.44
CA GLY A 121 -11.98 2.70 4.53
C GLY A 121 -10.82 3.66 4.27
N ASP A 122 -10.81 4.45 3.19
CA ASP A 122 -9.71 5.41 2.93
C ASP A 122 -9.55 6.43 4.08
N PRO A 123 -8.47 6.34 4.88
CA PRO A 123 -8.30 7.17 6.06
C PRO A 123 -8.08 8.64 5.69
N LEU A 124 -7.55 8.92 4.49
CA LEU A 124 -7.32 10.29 4.04
C LEU A 124 -8.63 11.05 3.83
N LEU A 125 -9.66 10.39 3.30
CA LEU A 125 -10.98 11.02 3.11
C LEU A 125 -11.75 11.11 4.42
N LEU A 126 -11.88 9.97 5.12
CA LEU A 126 -12.72 9.84 6.32
C LEU A 126 -12.25 10.78 7.44
N GLN A 127 -10.92 10.90 7.66
CA GLN A 127 -10.36 11.77 8.68
C GLN A 127 -10.32 13.25 8.25
N ASN A 128 -10.63 13.56 6.99
CA ASN A 128 -10.71 14.92 6.46
C ASN A 128 -12.12 15.36 6.08
N GLY A 129 -13.14 14.71 6.66
CA GLY A 129 -14.53 15.15 6.60
C GLY A 129 -15.24 14.87 5.27
N ALA A 130 -14.70 13.96 4.47
CA ALA A 130 -15.34 13.49 3.25
C ALA A 130 -15.61 11.99 3.33
N GLU A 131 -16.72 11.55 2.75
CA GLU A 131 -17.04 10.13 2.59
C GLU A 131 -16.39 9.58 1.32
N VAL A 132 -16.25 8.26 1.24
CA VAL A 132 -15.74 7.61 0.04
C VAL A 132 -16.82 7.72 -1.07
N PRO A 133 -16.51 8.32 -2.24
CA PRO A 133 -17.47 8.46 -3.33
C PRO A 133 -17.87 7.12 -3.93
N GLY A 134 -19.14 7.00 -4.34
CA GLY A 134 -19.64 5.85 -5.10
C GLY A 134 -19.42 5.97 -6.62
N GLU A 135 -20.13 5.12 -7.37
CA GLU A 135 -20.13 5.20 -8.84
C GLU A 135 -20.67 6.57 -9.32
N MET A 136 -20.03 7.16 -10.33
CA MET A 136 -20.39 8.47 -10.88
C MET A 136 -20.30 9.64 -9.88
N GLU A 137 -19.57 9.44 -8.79
CA GLU A 137 -19.33 10.44 -7.75
C GLU A 137 -17.84 10.74 -7.61
N CYS A 138 -17.53 11.89 -7.02
CA CYS A 138 -16.17 12.27 -6.68
C CYS A 138 -16.11 13.15 -5.43
N VAL A 139 -14.94 13.15 -4.79
CA VAL A 139 -14.60 14.09 -3.73
C VAL A 139 -13.50 15.01 -4.24
N LEU A 140 -13.61 16.32 -3.97
CA LEU A 140 -12.59 17.28 -4.37
C LEU A 140 -11.64 17.60 -3.22
N SER A 141 -10.38 17.88 -3.56
CA SER A 141 -9.50 18.65 -2.67
C SER A 141 -10.05 20.06 -2.43
N SER A 142 -9.70 20.70 -1.31
CA SER A 142 -10.11 22.09 -1.05
C SER A 142 -9.65 23.03 -2.15
N SER A 143 -8.39 22.89 -2.60
CA SER A 143 -7.82 23.70 -3.68
C SER A 143 -8.55 23.50 -5.01
N ALA A 144 -8.96 22.28 -5.35
CA ALA A 144 -9.75 22.03 -6.55
C ALA A 144 -11.17 22.60 -6.44
N SER A 145 -11.81 22.47 -5.28
CA SER A 145 -13.15 23.02 -5.01
C SER A 145 -13.15 24.55 -5.09
N GLU A 146 -12.16 25.22 -4.48
CA GLU A 146 -12.02 26.68 -4.49
C GLU A 146 -11.80 27.23 -5.91
N GLU A 147 -10.90 26.62 -6.69
CA GLU A 147 -10.58 27.11 -8.04
C GLU A 147 -11.69 26.78 -9.05
N LEU A 148 -12.39 25.65 -8.90
CA LEU A 148 -13.58 25.34 -9.69
C LEU A 148 -14.82 26.14 -9.26
N GLY A 149 -14.84 26.67 -8.03
CA GLY A 149 -16.06 27.21 -7.41
C GLY A 149 -17.12 26.13 -7.11
N ALA A 150 -16.71 24.87 -6.95
CA ALA A 150 -17.61 23.72 -6.81
C ALA A 150 -17.89 23.37 -5.34
N SER A 151 -19.13 23.03 -5.02
CA SER A 151 -19.60 22.61 -3.69
C SER A 151 -20.18 21.20 -3.71
N PRO A 152 -20.30 20.52 -2.55
CA PRO A 152 -21.03 19.26 -2.46
C PRO A 152 -22.46 19.38 -3.02
N GLY A 153 -22.84 18.45 -3.89
CA GLY A 153 -24.10 18.44 -4.65
C GLY A 153 -23.96 18.93 -6.10
N ASP A 154 -22.88 19.62 -6.44
CA ASP A 154 -22.65 20.10 -7.80
C ASP A 154 -22.29 18.97 -8.76
N MET A 155 -22.55 19.20 -10.05
CA MET A 155 -22.18 18.31 -11.14
C MET A 155 -20.98 18.86 -11.90
N LEU A 156 -19.93 18.06 -12.01
CA LEU A 156 -18.75 18.35 -12.83
C LEU A 156 -18.86 17.66 -14.18
N ALA A 157 -18.56 18.40 -15.25
CA ALA A 157 -18.24 17.84 -16.55
C ALA A 157 -16.73 17.56 -16.59
N VAL A 158 -16.38 16.28 -16.52
CA VAL A 158 -14.99 15.80 -16.58
C VAL A 158 -14.71 15.34 -18.00
N ARG A 159 -13.58 15.80 -18.54
CA ARG A 159 -13.10 15.56 -19.88
C ARG A 159 -11.79 14.79 -19.84
N VAL A 160 -11.79 13.62 -20.44
CA VAL A 160 -10.62 12.79 -20.67
C VAL A 160 -10.13 13.03 -22.09
N LYS A 161 -8.83 13.29 -22.26
CA LYS A 161 -8.20 13.51 -23.57
C LYS A 161 -7.25 12.35 -23.89
N ARG A 162 -7.27 11.89 -25.14
CA ARG A 162 -6.27 10.95 -25.70
C ARG A 162 -5.76 11.47 -27.04
N LEU A 163 -4.53 11.09 -27.39
CA LEU A 163 -3.95 11.34 -28.71
C LEU A 163 -4.06 10.07 -29.54
N ARG A 164 -4.71 10.14 -30.70
CA ARG A 164 -4.84 9.03 -31.66
C ARG A 164 -4.25 9.45 -33.00
N GLY A 165 -3.09 8.91 -33.35
CA GLY A 165 -2.33 9.39 -34.51
C GLY A 165 -1.94 10.86 -34.33
N SER A 166 -2.57 11.74 -35.10
CA SER A 166 -2.35 13.20 -35.06
C SER A 166 -3.51 13.98 -34.40
N ASP A 167 -4.64 13.32 -34.11
CA ASP A 167 -5.86 13.98 -33.64
C ASP A 167 -6.11 13.71 -32.15
N TYR A 168 -6.65 14.71 -31.45
CA TYR A 168 -7.10 14.55 -30.07
C TYR A 168 -8.55 14.09 -30.04
N GLU A 169 -8.79 12.93 -29.42
CA GLU A 169 -10.13 12.47 -29.09
C GLU A 169 -10.44 12.79 -27.62
N THR A 170 -11.67 13.24 -27.37
CA THR A 170 -12.11 13.61 -26.03
C THR A 170 -13.35 12.82 -25.64
N ALA A 171 -13.37 12.32 -24.41
CA ALA A 171 -14.53 11.71 -23.80
C ALA A 171 -14.99 12.57 -22.62
N ASP A 172 -16.29 12.85 -22.54
CA ASP A 172 -16.90 13.62 -21.47
C ASP A 172 -17.74 12.70 -20.56
N VAL A 173 -17.70 12.96 -19.26
CA VAL A 173 -18.49 12.26 -18.24
C VAL A 173 -18.94 13.25 -17.18
N ARG A 174 -20.08 12.98 -16.54
CA ARG A 174 -20.60 13.83 -15.47
C ARG A 174 -20.41 13.12 -14.14
N LEU A 175 -19.68 13.75 -13.23
CA LEU A 175 -19.50 13.26 -11.86
C LEU A 175 -20.17 14.21 -10.87
N ARG A 176 -20.80 13.65 -9.84
CA ARG A 176 -21.37 14.44 -8.73
C ARG A 176 -20.34 14.63 -7.63
N VAL A 177 -20.18 15.87 -7.17
CA VAL A 177 -19.34 16.17 -6.00
C VAL A 177 -20.09 15.76 -4.74
N THR A 178 -19.59 14.77 -3.99
CA THR A 178 -20.21 14.35 -2.73
C THR A 178 -19.60 15.04 -1.52
N GLY A 179 -18.34 15.47 -1.62
CA GLY A 179 -17.63 16.12 -0.53
C GLY A 179 -16.42 16.91 -1.00
N VAL A 180 -15.89 17.72 -0.08
CA VAL A 180 -14.64 18.45 -0.25
C VAL A 180 -13.76 18.15 0.97
N THR A 181 -12.54 17.68 0.74
CA THR A 181 -11.60 17.39 1.83
C THR A 181 -11.09 18.70 2.45
N ARG A 182 -10.79 18.69 3.76
CA ARG A 182 -10.07 19.79 4.42
C ARG A 182 -8.71 20.06 3.74
N ALA A 183 -8.25 21.31 3.79
CA ALA A 183 -6.97 21.75 3.19
C ALA A 183 -5.73 21.01 3.71
N ARG A 184 -5.80 20.42 4.92
CA ARG A 184 -4.71 19.59 5.45
C ARG A 184 -4.49 18.28 4.68
N ALA A 185 -5.51 17.77 3.97
CA ALA A 185 -5.42 16.50 3.25
C ALA A 185 -4.46 16.59 2.06
N THR A 186 -4.59 17.63 1.25
CA THR A 186 -3.70 17.93 0.13
C THR A 186 -3.85 19.39 -0.30
N MET A 187 -2.75 19.99 -0.72
CA MET A 187 -2.72 21.30 -1.39
C MET A 187 -2.78 21.16 -2.92
N LEU A 188 -2.64 19.94 -3.43
CA LEU A 188 -2.73 19.68 -4.86
C LEU A 188 -4.19 19.67 -5.31
N ARG A 189 -4.39 20.07 -6.55
CA ARG A 189 -5.70 20.11 -7.20
C ARG A 189 -6.05 18.71 -7.67
N SER A 190 -6.64 17.96 -6.75
CA SER A 190 -6.96 16.56 -6.97
C SER A 190 -8.45 16.28 -6.81
N MET A 191 -8.90 15.25 -7.51
CA MET A 191 -10.22 14.64 -7.41
C MET A 191 -10.06 13.17 -7.02
N TYR A 192 -10.72 12.76 -5.94
CA TYR A 192 -10.77 11.39 -5.49
C TYR A 192 -11.98 10.69 -6.11
N VAL A 193 -11.74 9.51 -6.69
CA VAL A 193 -12.74 8.72 -7.43
C VAL A 193 -12.57 7.24 -7.15
N PRO A 194 -13.62 6.41 -7.31
CA PRO A 194 -13.47 4.96 -7.22
C PRO A 194 -12.42 4.45 -8.21
N LEU A 195 -11.68 3.40 -7.83
CA LEU A 195 -10.70 2.74 -8.70
C LEU A 195 -11.23 2.42 -10.11
N PRO A 196 -12.47 1.88 -10.30
CA PRO A 196 -12.99 1.59 -11.63
C PRO A 196 -13.03 2.80 -12.58
N PHE A 197 -13.25 4.01 -12.06
CA PHE A 197 -13.21 5.22 -12.88
C PHE A 197 -11.80 5.53 -13.38
N LEU A 198 -10.79 5.40 -12.52
CA LEU A 198 -9.40 5.61 -12.92
C LEU A 198 -8.94 4.57 -13.94
N GLU A 199 -9.41 3.32 -13.82
CA GLU A 199 -9.16 2.26 -14.81
C GLU A 199 -9.80 2.57 -16.16
N ALA A 200 -11.05 3.04 -16.16
CA ALA A 200 -11.73 3.50 -17.36
C ALA A 200 -10.98 4.64 -18.06
N VAL A 201 -10.49 5.62 -17.31
CA VAL A 201 -9.68 6.73 -17.86
C VAL A 201 -8.41 6.20 -18.54
N GLU A 202 -7.72 5.24 -17.93
CA GLU A 202 -6.53 4.63 -18.53
C GLU A 202 -6.87 3.82 -19.78
N ARG A 203 -7.92 2.98 -19.74
CA ARG A 203 -8.39 2.21 -20.89
C ARG A 203 -8.71 3.12 -22.08
N PHE A 204 -9.42 4.22 -21.84
CA PHE A 204 -9.70 5.20 -22.89
C PHE A 204 -8.42 5.81 -23.46
N LYS A 205 -7.48 6.23 -22.59
CA LYS A 205 -6.18 6.78 -23.02
C LYS A 205 -5.35 5.78 -23.81
N ASP A 206 -5.47 4.49 -23.52
CA ASP A 206 -4.86 3.38 -24.27
C ASP A 206 -5.60 3.05 -25.58
N GLY A 207 -6.64 3.82 -25.96
CA GLY A 207 -7.38 3.64 -27.22
C GLY A 207 -8.59 2.69 -27.11
N GLN A 208 -8.85 2.14 -25.92
CA GLN A 208 -9.91 1.15 -25.73
C GLN A 208 -11.29 1.79 -25.63
N ALA A 209 -12.32 1.04 -26.03
CA ALA A 209 -13.70 1.38 -25.74
C ALA A 209 -13.98 1.25 -24.24
N VAL A 210 -14.79 2.15 -23.69
CA VAL A 210 -15.24 2.10 -22.30
C VAL A 210 -16.78 2.18 -22.26
N PRO A 211 -17.47 1.05 -22.47
CA PRO A 211 -18.92 1.00 -22.63
C PRO A 211 -19.70 1.52 -21.43
N GLU A 212 -19.21 1.26 -20.21
CA GLU A 212 -19.82 1.74 -18.97
C GLU A 212 -19.98 3.26 -18.89
N TYR A 213 -19.14 4.03 -19.58
CA TYR A 213 -19.26 5.49 -19.71
C TYR A 213 -19.65 5.95 -21.12
N GLY A 214 -19.95 5.02 -22.03
CA GLY A 214 -20.29 5.32 -23.43
C GLY A 214 -19.14 5.91 -24.25
N TRP A 215 -17.89 5.69 -23.83
CA TRP A 215 -16.74 6.29 -24.51
C TRP A 215 -16.30 5.44 -25.71
N PRO A 216 -16.09 6.07 -26.88
CA PRO A 216 -15.71 5.34 -28.08
C PRO A 216 -14.28 4.82 -27.99
N GLY A 217 -14.02 3.71 -28.65
CA GLY A 217 -12.70 3.14 -28.80
C GLY A 217 -12.78 1.77 -29.43
N GLU A 218 -11.65 1.11 -29.53
CA GLU A 218 -11.60 -0.27 -30.04
C GLU A 218 -11.66 -1.23 -28.85
N GLN A 219 -12.24 -2.41 -29.04
CA GLN A 219 -11.99 -3.47 -28.07
C GLN A 219 -10.50 -3.77 -28.11
N ALA A 220 -9.88 -3.95 -26.94
CA ALA A 220 -8.49 -4.35 -26.85
C ALA A 220 -8.36 -5.84 -27.21
N LEU A 221 -8.71 -6.19 -28.45
CA LEU A 221 -8.62 -7.56 -28.93
C LEU A 221 -7.16 -8.00 -28.93
N ALA A 222 -6.92 -9.23 -28.51
CA ALA A 222 -5.60 -9.83 -28.65
C ALA A 222 -5.30 -10.00 -30.14
N TYR A 223 -4.06 -9.67 -30.52
CA TYR A 223 -3.59 -9.75 -31.90
C TYR A 223 -2.53 -10.84 -32.01
N PRO A 224 -2.46 -11.57 -33.14
CA PRO A 224 -1.51 -12.64 -33.29
C PRO A 224 -0.09 -12.11 -33.48
N VAL A 225 0.88 -12.72 -32.82
CA VAL A 225 2.32 -12.46 -33.02
C VAL A 225 3.08 -13.75 -33.35
N TYR A 226 4.10 -13.65 -34.19
CA TYR A 226 4.75 -14.81 -34.81
C TYR A 226 6.26 -14.80 -34.59
N ASP A 227 6.86 -15.96 -34.39
CA ASP A 227 8.32 -16.06 -34.20
C ASP A 227 9.08 -16.14 -35.52
N HIS A 228 8.40 -16.68 -36.53
CA HIS A 228 8.96 -16.92 -37.84
C HIS A 228 7.91 -16.84 -38.95
N LEU A 229 8.41 -16.73 -40.17
CA LEU A 229 7.64 -16.67 -41.39
C LEU A 229 8.34 -17.54 -42.44
N VAL A 230 7.62 -18.50 -42.99
CA VAL A 230 8.03 -19.25 -44.16
C VAL A 230 7.58 -18.48 -45.39
N VAL A 231 8.52 -18.24 -46.30
CA VAL A 231 8.30 -17.60 -47.59
C VAL A 231 8.54 -18.63 -48.67
N LEU A 232 7.48 -19.03 -49.38
CA LEU A 232 7.54 -19.97 -50.50
C LEU A 232 7.47 -19.22 -51.83
N LEU A 233 8.39 -19.54 -52.74
CA LEU A 233 8.53 -18.90 -54.04
C LEU A 233 8.83 -19.92 -55.14
N ARG A 234 8.21 -19.78 -56.32
CA ARG A 234 8.49 -20.69 -57.46
C ARG A 234 9.93 -20.57 -57.98
N GLU A 235 10.52 -19.39 -57.84
CA GLU A 235 11.90 -19.12 -58.23
C GLU A 235 12.71 -18.57 -57.04
N PRO A 236 14.00 -18.93 -56.92
CA PRO A 236 14.84 -18.43 -55.84
C PRO A 236 15.05 -16.92 -55.96
N LEU A 237 15.13 -16.23 -54.82
CA LEU A 237 15.35 -14.80 -54.79
C LEU A 237 16.79 -14.45 -55.19
N PRO A 238 16.99 -13.43 -56.04
CA PRO A 238 18.30 -12.81 -56.19
C PRO A 238 18.86 -12.38 -54.82
N ARG A 239 20.18 -12.44 -54.65
CA ARG A 239 20.83 -12.11 -53.36
C ARG A 239 20.36 -10.79 -52.75
N VAL A 240 20.17 -9.76 -53.58
CA VAL A 240 19.70 -8.44 -53.17
C VAL A 240 18.26 -8.47 -52.65
N ASP A 241 17.36 -9.14 -53.36
CA ASP A 241 15.94 -9.23 -52.97
C ASP A 241 15.78 -10.09 -51.72
N SER A 242 16.58 -11.14 -51.58
CA SER A 242 16.61 -11.97 -50.38
C SER A 242 17.02 -11.19 -49.13
N PHE A 243 17.77 -10.09 -49.25
CA PHE A 243 18.13 -9.23 -48.11
C PHE A 243 16.94 -8.39 -47.63
N ARG A 244 15.99 -8.07 -48.53
CA ARG A 244 14.77 -7.31 -48.18
C ARG A 244 13.83 -8.07 -47.25
N LEU A 245 13.97 -9.39 -47.16
CA LEU A 245 13.16 -10.21 -46.25
C LEU A 245 13.41 -9.90 -44.75
N VAL A 246 14.59 -9.38 -44.43
CA VAL A 246 15.00 -9.02 -43.05
C VAL A 246 15.24 -7.52 -42.86
N ASN A 247 15.35 -6.75 -43.94
CA ASN A 247 15.65 -5.33 -43.86
C ASN A 247 14.36 -4.51 -43.69
N ASN A 248 14.23 -3.78 -42.57
CA ASN A 248 13.03 -3.02 -42.21
C ASN A 248 11.74 -3.86 -42.10
N THR A 249 11.84 -5.15 -41.75
CA THR A 249 10.68 -6.04 -41.61
C THR A 249 10.51 -6.62 -40.20
N GLY A 250 11.34 -6.24 -39.24
CA GLY A 250 11.32 -6.79 -37.88
C GLY A 250 12.01 -8.17 -37.73
N PHE A 251 12.18 -8.93 -38.82
CA PHE A 251 12.93 -10.18 -38.82
C PHE A 251 14.44 -9.95 -38.78
N THR A 252 15.18 -10.83 -38.09
CA THR A 252 16.64 -10.66 -37.85
C THR A 252 17.50 -11.75 -38.48
N ARG A 253 16.90 -12.88 -38.87
CA ARG A 253 17.58 -14.02 -39.47
C ARG A 253 16.79 -14.52 -40.67
N LYS A 254 17.51 -14.96 -41.70
CA LYS A 254 16.99 -15.64 -42.88
C LYS A 254 17.81 -16.89 -43.13
N GLU A 255 17.12 -17.98 -43.46
CA GLU A 255 17.68 -19.27 -43.84
C GLU A 255 16.96 -19.73 -45.11
N GLU A 256 17.69 -20.22 -46.11
CA GLU A 256 17.11 -20.90 -47.26
C GLU A 256 17.08 -22.39 -46.95
N LEU A 257 15.92 -23.02 -47.10
CA LEU A 257 15.68 -24.39 -46.69
C LEU A 257 15.36 -25.25 -47.92
N ASP A 258 15.92 -26.45 -47.96
CA ASP A 258 15.45 -27.48 -48.87
C ASP A 258 14.12 -28.09 -48.36
N PRO A 259 13.38 -28.85 -49.18
CA PRO A 259 12.08 -29.40 -48.79
C PRO A 259 12.12 -30.31 -47.55
N GLN A 260 13.25 -30.99 -47.30
CA GLN A 260 13.39 -31.87 -46.14
C GLN A 260 13.63 -31.07 -44.87
N ALA A 261 14.56 -30.11 -44.91
CA ALA A 261 14.87 -29.20 -43.82
C ALA A 261 13.67 -28.30 -43.46
N LEU A 262 12.85 -27.94 -44.46
CA LEU A 262 11.57 -27.25 -44.22
C LEU A 262 10.64 -28.15 -43.40
N ALA A 263 10.40 -29.38 -43.84
CA ALA A 263 9.51 -30.32 -43.15
C ALA A 263 9.96 -30.61 -41.72
N GLU A 264 11.26 -30.75 -41.48
CA GLU A 264 11.83 -30.93 -40.14
C GLU A 264 11.63 -29.70 -39.24
N ARG A 265 11.59 -28.49 -39.81
CA ARG A 265 11.52 -27.26 -39.03
C ARG A 265 10.11 -26.78 -38.73
N VAL A 266 9.18 -26.92 -39.66
CA VAL A 266 7.80 -26.41 -39.53
C VAL A 266 6.74 -27.50 -39.43
N GLY A 267 7.15 -28.77 -39.51
CA GLY A 267 6.29 -29.92 -39.27
C GLY A 267 5.43 -30.34 -40.46
N TRP A 268 5.38 -29.59 -41.56
CA TRP A 268 4.60 -29.93 -42.77
C TRP A 268 5.47 -29.95 -44.03
N LYS A 269 5.05 -30.74 -45.03
CA LYS A 269 5.77 -30.93 -46.29
C LYS A 269 5.16 -30.07 -47.40
N ALA A 270 6.02 -29.45 -48.20
CA ALA A 270 5.66 -28.78 -49.45
C ALA A 270 6.29 -29.52 -50.65
N ALA A 271 5.69 -29.38 -51.83
CA ALA A 271 6.24 -29.90 -53.07
C ALA A 271 7.63 -29.29 -53.36
N ALA A 272 8.53 -30.11 -53.92
CA ALA A 272 9.92 -29.75 -54.17
C ALA A 272 10.14 -28.72 -55.30
N SER A 273 9.09 -28.24 -55.96
CA SER A 273 9.15 -27.41 -57.17
C SER A 273 9.32 -25.90 -56.92
N GLY A 274 9.98 -25.51 -55.83
CA GLY A 274 10.22 -24.10 -55.50
C GLY A 274 11.30 -23.89 -54.42
N SER A 275 11.52 -22.64 -54.05
CA SER A 275 12.45 -22.20 -53.02
C SER A 275 11.70 -21.80 -51.74
N ALA A 276 12.21 -22.21 -50.58
CA ALA A 276 11.66 -21.88 -49.28
C ALA A 276 12.66 -21.08 -48.45
N TYR A 277 12.22 -19.95 -47.91
CA TYR A 277 13.00 -19.14 -46.97
C TYR A 277 12.30 -19.11 -45.62
N LEU A 278 13.04 -19.42 -44.56
CA LEU A 278 12.59 -19.20 -43.19
C LEU A 278 13.21 -17.92 -42.66
N VAL A 279 12.36 -16.91 -42.42
CA VAL A 279 12.77 -15.70 -41.70
C VAL A 279 12.27 -15.75 -40.27
N SER A 280 13.10 -15.30 -39.33
CA SER A 280 12.78 -15.38 -37.90
C SER A 280 13.31 -14.19 -37.12
N SER A 281 12.66 -13.93 -35.99
CA SER A 281 13.14 -12.99 -34.98
C SER A 281 13.92 -13.72 -33.88
N ARG A 282 14.87 -13.01 -33.26
CA ARG A 282 15.69 -13.52 -32.14
C ARG A 282 15.26 -12.97 -30.79
N THR A 283 14.63 -11.80 -30.76
CA THR A 283 14.38 -11.04 -29.53
C THR A 283 12.92 -11.00 -29.17
N LYS A 284 12.05 -10.65 -30.13
CA LYS A 284 10.61 -10.51 -29.93
C LYS A 284 9.83 -11.09 -31.10
N PRO A 285 8.67 -11.74 -30.87
CA PRO A 285 7.71 -12.06 -31.90
C PRO A 285 7.35 -10.81 -32.71
N VAL A 286 6.97 -11.03 -33.96
CA VAL A 286 6.62 -9.98 -34.91
C VAL A 286 5.12 -9.98 -35.17
N ASP A 287 4.58 -8.82 -35.52
CA ASP A 287 3.15 -8.58 -35.71
C ASP A 287 2.77 -8.55 -37.22
N ALA A 288 1.52 -8.17 -37.48
CA ALA A 288 0.97 -8.05 -38.82
C ALA A 288 1.71 -7.00 -39.69
N GLU A 289 2.18 -5.88 -39.11
CA GLU A 289 2.94 -4.87 -39.84
C GLU A 289 4.23 -5.44 -40.42
N SER A 290 4.91 -6.27 -39.64
CA SER A 290 6.12 -6.97 -40.06
C SER A 290 5.86 -7.95 -41.21
N LEU A 291 4.72 -8.67 -41.18
CA LEU A 291 4.28 -9.54 -42.28
C LEU A 291 3.96 -8.73 -43.54
N LEU A 292 3.24 -7.61 -43.41
CA LEU A 292 2.93 -6.69 -44.52
C LEU A 292 4.21 -6.13 -45.14
N ALA A 293 5.21 -5.76 -44.34
CA ALA A 293 6.49 -5.28 -44.84
C ALA A 293 7.19 -6.32 -45.75
N VAL A 294 7.18 -7.60 -45.34
CA VAL A 294 7.68 -8.70 -46.19
C VAL A 294 6.83 -8.88 -47.44
N GLN A 295 5.50 -8.80 -47.32
CA GLN A 295 4.59 -8.90 -48.46
C GLN A 295 4.85 -7.80 -49.50
N TYR A 296 5.04 -6.55 -49.05
CA TYR A 296 5.39 -5.43 -49.93
C TYR A 296 6.76 -5.61 -50.58
N ALA A 297 7.75 -6.12 -49.85
CA ALA A 297 9.07 -6.40 -50.39
C ALA A 297 9.04 -7.46 -51.52
N LEU A 298 8.04 -8.35 -51.50
CA LEU A 298 7.84 -9.45 -52.45
C LEU A 298 6.72 -9.20 -53.46
N ARG A 299 6.18 -7.97 -53.53
CA ARG A 299 5.07 -7.65 -54.42
C ARG A 299 5.40 -8.01 -55.88
N GLY A 300 4.51 -8.76 -56.53
CA GLY A 300 4.66 -9.21 -57.92
C GLY A 300 5.49 -10.49 -58.10
N ARG A 301 5.99 -11.12 -57.02
CA ARG A 301 6.76 -12.37 -57.07
C ARG A 301 5.92 -13.64 -56.83
N GLY A 302 4.61 -13.50 -56.53
CA GLY A 302 3.74 -14.64 -56.22
C GLY A 302 4.17 -15.41 -54.97
N ALA A 303 4.72 -14.71 -53.97
CA ALA A 303 5.19 -15.32 -52.73
C ALA A 303 4.01 -15.78 -51.86
N VAL A 304 4.09 -17.01 -51.33
CA VAL A 304 3.17 -17.49 -50.29
C VAL A 304 3.86 -17.32 -48.94
N LEU A 305 3.17 -16.61 -48.04
CA LEU A 305 3.65 -16.29 -46.70
C LEU A 305 2.91 -17.16 -45.69
N VAL A 306 3.63 -18.02 -44.96
CA VAL A 306 3.08 -18.88 -43.92
C VAL A 306 3.73 -18.52 -42.58
N PRO A 307 3.06 -17.72 -41.72
CA PRO A 307 3.59 -17.39 -40.41
C PRO A 307 3.62 -18.63 -39.52
N GLY A 308 4.39 -18.56 -38.43
CA GLY A 308 4.51 -19.67 -37.49
C GLY A 308 5.00 -19.24 -36.12
N VAL A 309 4.72 -20.10 -35.15
CA VAL A 309 5.11 -19.97 -33.73
C VAL A 309 5.91 -21.20 -33.34
N ARG A 310 6.87 -21.05 -32.43
CA ARG A 310 7.69 -22.16 -31.92
C ARG A 310 7.07 -22.74 -30.66
N ASP A 311 7.10 -24.07 -30.55
CA ASP A 311 6.93 -24.83 -29.31
C ASP A 311 5.81 -24.34 -28.38
N LEU A 312 4.57 -24.46 -28.84
CA LEU A 312 3.40 -24.26 -27.99
C LEU A 312 2.98 -25.57 -27.34
N GLU A 313 2.66 -25.51 -26.05
CA GLU A 313 2.06 -26.60 -25.28
C GLU A 313 0.79 -26.11 -24.58
N ALA A 314 -0.21 -26.96 -24.49
CA ALA A 314 -1.46 -26.69 -23.78
C ALA A 314 -2.00 -27.97 -23.14
N VAL A 315 -2.84 -27.80 -22.13
CA VAL A 315 -3.60 -28.88 -21.52
C VAL A 315 -5.00 -28.89 -22.11
N LEU A 316 -5.44 -30.04 -22.63
CA LEU A 316 -6.81 -30.27 -23.05
C LEU A 316 -7.64 -30.67 -21.83
N LEU A 317 -8.73 -29.95 -21.58
CA LEU A 317 -9.64 -30.18 -20.48
C LEU A 317 -11.01 -30.63 -20.99
N ALA A 318 -11.62 -31.55 -20.25
CA ALA A 318 -13.00 -31.95 -20.43
C ALA A 318 -13.96 -30.83 -19.94
N PRO A 319 -15.25 -30.89 -20.31
CA PRO A 319 -16.22 -29.88 -19.89
C PRO A 319 -16.39 -29.78 -18.35
N ASP A 320 -16.14 -30.87 -17.63
CA ASP A 320 -16.15 -30.93 -16.16
C ASP A 320 -14.86 -30.37 -15.51
N GLY A 321 -13.85 -30.03 -16.31
CA GLY A 321 -12.56 -29.50 -15.86
C GLY A 321 -11.48 -30.56 -15.63
N GLY A 322 -11.77 -31.84 -15.87
CA GLY A 322 -10.78 -32.91 -15.81
C GLY A 322 -9.70 -32.76 -16.89
N GLU A 323 -8.44 -32.98 -16.53
CA GLU A 323 -7.33 -33.03 -17.50
C GLU A 323 -7.48 -34.27 -18.38
N VAL A 324 -7.60 -34.06 -19.69
CA VAL A 324 -7.70 -35.12 -20.70
C VAL A 324 -6.30 -35.51 -21.16
N ALA A 325 -5.51 -34.54 -21.60
CA ALA A 325 -4.15 -34.77 -22.10
C ALA A 325 -3.35 -33.46 -22.17
N ARG A 326 -2.02 -33.58 -22.15
CA ARG A 326 -1.10 -32.50 -22.52
C ARG A 326 -0.76 -32.59 -23.99
N LEU A 327 -0.93 -31.49 -24.70
CA LEU A 327 -0.81 -31.41 -26.16
C LEU A 327 0.34 -30.49 -26.54
N GLY A 328 1.23 -31.00 -27.39
CA GLY A 328 2.00 -30.14 -28.25
C GLY A 328 1.10 -29.57 -29.34
N LEU A 329 1.20 -28.26 -29.60
CA LEU A 329 0.43 -27.57 -30.63
C LEU A 329 1.32 -27.24 -31.83
N ASP A 330 0.85 -27.59 -33.03
CA ASP A 330 1.43 -27.22 -34.31
C ASP A 330 0.57 -26.13 -34.97
N ALA A 331 1.22 -25.11 -35.54
CA ALA A 331 0.55 -23.96 -36.10
C ALA A 331 0.58 -23.99 -37.64
N PHE A 332 -0.58 -24.08 -38.29
CA PHE A 332 -0.64 -24.06 -39.75
C PHE A 332 -1.93 -23.46 -40.30
N SER A 333 -1.81 -22.53 -41.26
CA SER A 333 -2.93 -22.07 -42.08
C SER A 333 -2.46 -21.51 -43.43
N MET A 334 -3.10 -21.99 -44.49
CA MET A 334 -2.86 -21.57 -45.87
C MET A 334 -4.18 -21.52 -46.64
N THR A 335 -4.24 -20.78 -47.75
CA THR A 335 -5.43 -20.80 -48.62
C THR A 335 -5.53 -22.16 -49.32
N ALA A 336 -6.73 -22.57 -49.74
CA ALA A 336 -6.92 -23.82 -50.47
C ALA A 336 -6.12 -23.84 -51.79
N GLU A 337 -6.11 -22.70 -52.49
CA GLU A 337 -5.38 -22.52 -53.75
C GLU A 337 -3.87 -22.65 -53.56
N ASP A 338 -3.30 -22.00 -52.53
CA ASP A 338 -1.87 -22.10 -52.23
C ASP A 338 -1.49 -23.51 -51.76
N ALA A 339 -2.36 -24.19 -50.99
CA ALA A 339 -2.16 -25.57 -50.57
C ALA A 339 -2.09 -26.55 -51.73
N GLU A 340 -3.04 -26.46 -52.66
CA GLU A 340 -3.04 -27.26 -53.88
C GLU A 340 -1.82 -26.95 -54.75
N SER A 341 -1.52 -25.67 -54.95
CA SER A 341 -0.38 -25.16 -55.72
C SER A 341 0.95 -25.71 -55.18
N TRP A 342 1.11 -25.76 -53.86
CA TRP A 342 2.33 -26.25 -53.20
C TRP A 342 2.27 -27.72 -52.77
N GLY A 343 1.23 -28.46 -53.14
CA GLY A 343 1.09 -29.88 -52.81
C GLY A 343 1.11 -30.16 -51.30
N VAL A 344 0.64 -29.21 -50.48
CA VAL A 344 0.56 -29.37 -49.03
C VAL A 344 -0.75 -30.08 -48.70
N ALA A 345 -0.67 -31.21 -47.99
CA ALA A 345 -1.86 -31.92 -47.52
C ALA A 345 -2.53 -31.12 -46.40
N VAL A 346 -3.79 -30.72 -46.60
CA VAL A 346 -4.55 -29.93 -45.65
C VAL A 346 -5.88 -30.61 -45.38
N HIS A 347 -6.30 -30.65 -44.12
CA HIS A 347 -7.60 -31.19 -43.74
C HIS A 347 -8.72 -30.38 -44.40
N PRO A 348 -9.81 -31.01 -44.88
CA PRO A 348 -10.97 -30.28 -45.40
C PRO A 348 -11.46 -29.22 -44.40
N GLY A 349 -11.75 -28.00 -44.88
CA GLY A 349 -12.20 -26.89 -44.02
C GLY A 349 -11.09 -26.19 -43.22
N TRP A 350 -9.83 -26.65 -43.32
CA TRP A 350 -8.68 -26.09 -42.61
C TRP A 350 -7.95 -25.03 -43.44
N HIS A 351 -8.62 -23.91 -43.70
CA HIS A 351 -8.08 -22.83 -44.53
C HIS A 351 -7.81 -21.56 -43.72
N ARG A 352 -6.92 -20.71 -44.24
CA ARG A 352 -6.72 -19.37 -43.69
C ARG A 352 -8.03 -18.60 -43.75
N VAL A 353 -8.46 -18.11 -42.59
CA VAL A 353 -9.64 -17.25 -42.45
C VAL A 353 -9.23 -15.78 -42.63
N ALA A 354 -10.17 -14.92 -43.05
CA ALA A 354 -9.96 -13.48 -43.16
C ALA A 354 -9.53 -12.86 -41.82
N GLU A 355 -8.77 -11.76 -41.88
CA GLU A 355 -8.23 -11.09 -40.69
C GLU A 355 -9.32 -10.46 -39.81
N ASP A 356 -10.47 -10.10 -40.36
CA ASP A 356 -11.62 -9.54 -39.66
C ASP A 356 -12.62 -10.60 -39.16
N ALA A 357 -12.35 -11.89 -39.43
CA ALA A 357 -13.25 -12.96 -39.01
C ALA A 357 -13.26 -13.15 -37.48
N PRO A 358 -14.44 -13.43 -36.89
CA PRO A 358 -14.59 -13.60 -35.44
C PRO A 358 -13.83 -14.82 -34.93
N ALA A 359 -13.44 -14.79 -33.66
CA ALA A 359 -12.68 -15.86 -33.00
C ALA A 359 -13.31 -17.25 -33.14
N SER A 360 -14.63 -17.35 -33.16
CA SER A 360 -15.33 -18.62 -33.39
C SER A 360 -14.93 -19.34 -34.69
N MET A 361 -14.53 -18.62 -35.73
CA MET A 361 -14.12 -19.22 -37.01
C MET A 361 -12.69 -19.77 -37.01
N TRP A 362 -11.82 -19.28 -36.13
CA TRP A 362 -10.40 -19.68 -36.07
C TRP A 362 -9.97 -20.29 -34.73
N ARG A 363 -10.89 -20.44 -33.77
CA ARG A 363 -10.73 -21.19 -32.51
C ARG A 363 -10.99 -22.69 -32.70
N LYS A 364 -10.27 -23.26 -33.67
CA LYS A 364 -10.42 -24.66 -34.10
C LYS A 364 -9.19 -25.48 -33.68
N VAL A 365 -9.39 -26.77 -33.45
CA VAL A 365 -8.31 -27.72 -33.17
C VAL A 365 -8.57 -29.05 -33.88
N LEU A 366 -7.54 -29.62 -34.49
CA LEU A 366 -7.53 -31.03 -34.89
C LEU A 366 -6.71 -31.80 -33.86
N LEU A 367 -7.32 -32.81 -33.26
CA LEU A 367 -6.67 -33.60 -32.22
C LEU A 367 -5.64 -34.57 -32.82
N PRO A 368 -4.66 -35.01 -32.01
CA PRO A 368 -3.81 -36.13 -32.36
C PRO A 368 -4.65 -37.40 -32.61
N PRO A 369 -4.17 -38.36 -33.42
CA PRO A 369 -4.89 -39.59 -33.75
C PRO A 369 -5.45 -40.34 -32.53
N GLU A 370 -4.66 -40.44 -31.47
CA GLU A 370 -5.01 -41.15 -30.23
C GLU A 370 -6.23 -40.55 -29.51
N LEU A 371 -6.40 -39.23 -29.59
CA LEU A 371 -7.50 -38.51 -28.93
C LEU A 371 -8.68 -38.26 -29.87
N ALA A 372 -8.43 -38.21 -31.18
CA ALA A 372 -9.45 -37.99 -32.18
C ALA A 372 -10.50 -39.12 -32.17
N GLU A 373 -10.12 -40.37 -31.94
CA GLU A 373 -11.06 -41.50 -31.86
C GLU A 373 -12.10 -41.35 -30.75
N GLN A 374 -11.73 -40.71 -29.64
CA GLN A 374 -12.59 -40.58 -28.46
C GLN A 374 -13.35 -39.24 -28.43
N TYR A 375 -12.73 -38.16 -28.90
CA TYR A 375 -13.21 -36.80 -28.68
C TYR A 375 -13.50 -36.01 -29.96
N ALA A 376 -13.10 -36.48 -31.15
CA ALA A 376 -13.43 -35.78 -32.38
C ALA A 376 -14.87 -36.10 -32.84
N PRO A 377 -15.64 -35.09 -33.28
CA PRO A 377 -16.98 -35.31 -33.77
C PRO A 377 -16.97 -36.05 -35.12
N ALA A 378 -18.03 -36.82 -35.39
CA ALA A 378 -18.16 -37.59 -36.63
C ALA A 378 -18.35 -36.71 -37.88
N GLN A 379 -18.92 -35.52 -37.73
CA GLN A 379 -19.16 -34.56 -38.80
C GLN A 379 -18.99 -33.13 -38.26
N GLU A 380 -18.68 -32.18 -39.15
CA GLU A 380 -18.68 -30.77 -38.79
C GLU A 380 -20.10 -30.35 -38.40
N GLY A 381 -20.22 -29.64 -37.28
CA GLY A 381 -21.51 -29.23 -36.72
C GLY A 381 -21.38 -27.91 -35.95
N PRO A 382 -22.50 -27.38 -35.44
CA PRO A 382 -22.50 -26.19 -34.58
C PRO A 382 -21.66 -26.42 -33.31
N GLU A 383 -21.29 -25.34 -32.62
CA GLU A 383 -20.60 -25.41 -31.31
C GLU A 383 -21.31 -26.42 -30.39
N ALA A 384 -20.53 -27.37 -29.86
CA ALA A 384 -21.02 -28.30 -28.86
C ALA A 384 -21.51 -27.50 -27.64
N ALA A 385 -22.61 -27.94 -27.02
CA ALA A 385 -23.14 -27.31 -25.81
C ALA A 385 -22.12 -27.32 -24.66
N ASP A 386 -21.32 -28.39 -24.59
CA ASP A 386 -20.23 -28.57 -23.62
C ASP A 386 -18.91 -28.82 -24.39
N PRO A 387 -18.23 -27.75 -24.85
CA PRO A 387 -17.00 -27.86 -25.62
C PRO A 387 -15.81 -28.27 -24.75
N LEU A 388 -14.85 -28.99 -25.34
CA LEU A 388 -13.52 -29.15 -24.75
C LEU A 388 -12.83 -27.79 -24.62
N ARG A 389 -11.93 -27.67 -23.65
CA ARG A 389 -11.20 -26.43 -23.39
C ARG A 389 -9.70 -26.63 -23.53
N LEU A 390 -9.00 -25.61 -24.01
CA LEU A 390 -7.55 -25.54 -23.91
C LEU A 390 -7.17 -24.62 -22.76
N ARG A 391 -6.20 -25.08 -21.97
CA ARG A 391 -5.60 -24.32 -20.88
C ARG A 391 -4.11 -24.16 -21.12
N LEU A 392 -3.61 -22.93 -21.05
CA LEU A 392 -2.20 -22.59 -21.05
C LEU A 392 -1.87 -21.93 -19.71
N GLU A 393 -0.66 -22.19 -19.22
CA GLU A 393 -0.17 -21.64 -17.96
C GLU A 393 1.23 -21.09 -18.17
N ARG A 394 1.46 -19.86 -17.70
CA ARG A 394 2.78 -19.21 -17.73
C ARG A 394 3.56 -19.53 -16.46
N GLU A 395 4.88 -19.32 -16.52
CA GLU A 395 5.77 -19.50 -15.36
C GLU A 395 5.38 -18.63 -14.14
N ASP A 396 4.71 -17.51 -14.37
CA ASP A 396 4.20 -16.62 -13.32
C ASP A 396 2.86 -17.08 -12.72
N GLY A 397 2.30 -18.21 -13.18
CA GLY A 397 1.03 -18.77 -12.70
C GLY A 397 -0.20 -18.20 -13.41
N THR A 398 -0.04 -17.25 -14.35
CA THR A 398 -1.17 -16.76 -15.15
C THR A 398 -1.73 -17.88 -16.02
N VAL A 399 -3.05 -18.06 -16.00
CA VAL A 399 -3.76 -19.09 -16.77
C VAL A 399 -4.63 -18.46 -17.84
N LEU A 400 -4.54 -18.97 -19.07
CA LEU A 400 -5.49 -18.70 -20.15
C LEU A 400 -6.25 -19.98 -20.46
N GLU A 401 -7.55 -19.97 -20.18
CA GLU A 401 -8.46 -21.08 -20.46
C GLU A 401 -9.59 -20.61 -21.39
N PHE A 402 -9.84 -21.37 -22.45
CA PHE A 402 -10.90 -21.05 -23.40
C PHE A 402 -11.45 -22.32 -24.09
N PRO A 403 -12.73 -22.32 -24.49
CA PRO A 403 -13.29 -23.43 -25.27
C PRO A 403 -12.66 -23.54 -26.66
N VAL A 404 -12.64 -24.73 -27.24
CA VAL A 404 -12.14 -24.98 -28.60
C VAL A 404 -13.11 -25.81 -29.43
N HIS A 405 -13.12 -25.54 -30.74
CA HIS A 405 -13.90 -26.33 -31.69
C HIS A 405 -13.06 -27.46 -32.24
N VAL A 406 -13.28 -28.67 -31.72
CA VAL A 406 -12.66 -29.87 -32.28
C VAL A 406 -13.23 -30.14 -33.66
N GLN A 407 -12.36 -30.15 -34.68
CA GLN A 407 -12.75 -30.53 -36.04
C GLN A 407 -12.81 -32.06 -36.17
N PRO A 408 -13.67 -32.62 -37.05
CA PRO A 408 -13.66 -34.03 -37.35
C PRO A 408 -12.30 -34.49 -37.87
N GLY A 409 -11.95 -35.75 -37.60
CA GLY A 409 -10.70 -36.34 -38.06
C GLY A 409 -9.50 -36.07 -37.15
N ALA A 410 -8.35 -36.65 -37.52
CA ALA A 410 -7.10 -36.51 -36.80
C ALA A 410 -6.12 -35.63 -37.58
N ASN A 411 -5.18 -35.00 -36.88
CA ASN A 411 -4.04 -34.35 -37.54
C ASN A 411 -3.26 -35.40 -38.37
N PRO A 412 -3.19 -35.28 -39.70
CA PRO A 412 -2.57 -36.29 -40.55
C PRO A 412 -1.04 -36.18 -40.62
N VAL A 413 -0.47 -35.14 -40.01
CA VAL A 413 0.93 -34.72 -40.24
C VAL A 413 1.85 -35.07 -39.07
N SER A 414 1.36 -34.98 -37.82
CA SER A 414 2.18 -35.18 -36.61
C SER A 414 1.36 -35.82 -35.48
N GLY A 415 2.04 -36.31 -34.44
CA GLY A 415 1.40 -36.75 -33.19
C GLY A 415 0.96 -35.59 -32.27
N ARG A 416 0.99 -34.35 -32.77
CA ARG A 416 0.66 -33.11 -32.05
C ARG A 416 -0.71 -32.61 -32.51
N ALA A 417 -1.36 -31.76 -31.74
CA ALA A 417 -2.62 -31.14 -32.16
C ALA A 417 -2.35 -30.02 -33.16
N LEU A 418 -3.16 -29.90 -34.20
CA LEU A 418 -3.03 -28.81 -35.17
C LEU A 418 -3.98 -27.68 -34.79
N ILE A 419 -3.49 -26.44 -34.80
CA ILE A 419 -4.29 -25.22 -34.60
C ILE A 419 -4.06 -24.21 -35.73
N PRO A 420 -5.05 -23.36 -36.03
CA PRO A 420 -4.86 -22.28 -36.99
C PRO A 420 -3.74 -21.34 -36.55
N VAL A 421 -2.99 -20.83 -37.52
CA VAL A 421 -1.82 -19.97 -37.24
C VAL A 421 -2.20 -18.71 -36.47
N ARG A 422 -3.41 -18.19 -36.71
CA ARG A 422 -3.94 -17.02 -35.99
C ARG A 422 -4.15 -17.32 -34.50
N LEU A 423 -4.72 -18.49 -34.18
CA LEU A 423 -4.84 -18.92 -32.78
C LEU A 423 -3.47 -19.08 -32.16
N ALA A 424 -2.55 -19.77 -32.85
CA ALA A 424 -1.18 -19.92 -32.37
C ALA A 424 -0.51 -18.58 -32.10
N GLY A 425 -0.72 -17.57 -32.94
CA GLY A 425 -0.16 -16.24 -32.74
C GLY A 425 -0.73 -15.51 -31.51
N VAL A 426 -2.02 -15.70 -31.20
CA VAL A 426 -2.62 -15.15 -29.97
C VAL A 426 -2.12 -15.89 -28.73
N LEU A 427 -1.95 -17.21 -28.81
CA LEU A 427 -1.33 -18.00 -27.74
C LEU A 427 0.14 -17.64 -27.55
N ASN A 428 0.85 -17.27 -28.62
CA ASN A 428 2.20 -16.76 -28.54
C ASN A 428 2.25 -15.39 -27.85
N LEU A 429 1.27 -14.52 -28.14
CA LEU A 429 1.12 -13.23 -27.46
C LEU A 429 0.93 -13.41 -25.95
N PHE A 430 0.18 -14.43 -25.53
CA PHE A 430 -0.02 -14.75 -24.12
C PHE A 430 1.31 -14.96 -23.39
N GLY A 431 2.32 -15.55 -24.04
CA GLY A 431 3.67 -15.68 -23.48
C GLY A 431 4.31 -14.36 -23.04
N GLU A 432 3.91 -13.23 -23.64
CA GLU A 432 4.46 -11.88 -23.35
C GLU A 432 3.48 -10.90 -22.70
N ARG A 433 2.18 -11.15 -22.81
CA ARG A 433 1.10 -10.23 -22.44
C ARG A 433 0.00 -11.00 -21.72
N ASN A 434 -0.67 -10.35 -20.78
CA ASN A 434 -1.87 -10.93 -20.20
C ASN A 434 -2.96 -10.90 -21.28
N VAL A 435 -3.51 -12.07 -21.58
CA VAL A 435 -4.58 -12.28 -22.55
C VAL A 435 -5.67 -13.05 -21.82
N GLY A 436 -6.88 -12.52 -21.86
CA GLY A 436 -8.09 -13.14 -21.35
C GLY A 436 -8.99 -13.61 -22.49
N PHE A 437 -9.99 -14.40 -22.13
CA PHE A 437 -11.05 -14.85 -23.04
C PHE A 437 -12.40 -14.36 -22.50
N GLU A 438 -13.13 -13.57 -23.29
CA GLU A 438 -14.44 -13.04 -22.91
C GLU A 438 -15.54 -14.01 -23.40
N PRO A 439 -16.23 -14.75 -22.52
CA PRO A 439 -17.14 -15.82 -22.93
C PRO A 439 -18.36 -15.34 -23.72
N ARG A 440 -18.80 -14.08 -23.52
CA ARG A 440 -19.99 -13.55 -24.20
C ARG A 440 -19.74 -13.20 -25.66
N SER A 441 -18.56 -12.63 -25.98
CA SER A 441 -18.17 -12.32 -27.35
C SER A 441 -17.45 -13.49 -28.03
N GLY A 442 -16.87 -14.40 -27.23
CA GLY A 442 -16.01 -15.47 -27.72
C GLY A 442 -14.64 -14.98 -28.21
N GLU A 443 -14.27 -13.74 -27.89
CA GLU A 443 -13.05 -13.08 -28.35
C GLU A 443 -11.94 -13.10 -27.29
N PHE A 444 -10.70 -13.02 -27.75
CA PHE A 444 -9.54 -12.84 -26.88
C PHE A 444 -9.27 -11.36 -26.66
N THR A 445 -9.06 -10.96 -25.42
CA THR A 445 -8.80 -9.56 -25.06
C THR A 445 -7.48 -9.41 -24.34
N LEU A 446 -6.75 -8.34 -24.61
CA LEU A 446 -5.60 -7.93 -23.83
C LEU A 446 -6.05 -7.52 -22.44
N GLU A 447 -5.50 -8.20 -21.45
CA GLU A 447 -5.70 -7.87 -20.06
C GLU A 447 -4.60 -6.93 -19.57
N ARG A 448 -4.92 -6.21 -18.51
CA ARG A 448 -4.00 -5.31 -17.85
C ARG A 448 -2.83 -6.11 -17.27
N ARG A 449 -1.60 -5.62 -17.49
CA ARG A 449 -0.36 -6.19 -16.92
C ARG A 449 -0.23 -6.03 -15.39
N GLY A 450 -1.20 -5.45 -14.71
CA GLY A 450 -1.13 -5.00 -13.30
C GLY A 450 -1.13 -3.48 -13.15
N TYR A 451 -1.01 -3.02 -11.91
CA TYR A 451 -1.02 -1.60 -11.53
C TYR A 451 0.41 -1.05 -11.45
N ALA A 452 0.59 0.22 -11.78
CA ALA A 452 1.92 0.86 -11.86
C ALA A 452 2.43 1.34 -10.50
N GLY A 453 1.54 1.43 -9.51
CA GLY A 453 1.87 1.83 -8.15
C GLY A 453 0.71 1.56 -7.21
N PHE A 454 0.78 2.14 -6.03
CA PHE A 454 -0.23 1.99 -4.98
C PHE A 454 -0.20 3.18 -4.04
N ARG A 455 -1.28 3.34 -3.28
CA ARG A 455 -1.31 4.15 -2.07
C ARG A 455 -1.68 3.25 -0.92
N LEU A 456 -0.75 3.11 0.03
CA LEU A 456 -0.90 2.26 1.19
C LEU A 456 -0.85 3.11 2.46
N TYR A 457 -1.66 2.77 3.45
CA TYR A 457 -1.58 3.34 4.79
C TYR A 457 -1.29 2.24 5.80
N ALA A 458 -0.31 2.47 6.65
CA ALA A 458 -0.02 1.61 7.79
C ALA A 458 -1.12 1.74 8.85
N ALA A 459 -1.43 0.64 9.56
CA ALA A 459 -2.40 0.63 10.66
C ALA A 459 -2.07 1.69 11.73
N THR A 460 -0.79 1.78 12.09
CA THR A 460 -0.28 2.79 13.02
C THR A 460 1.03 3.37 12.53
N ILE A 461 1.41 4.51 13.11
CA ILE A 461 2.67 5.21 12.80
C ILE A 461 3.91 4.33 13.06
N ASP A 462 3.82 3.41 14.03
CA ASP A 462 4.91 2.51 14.41
C ASP A 462 5.22 1.46 13.33
N HIS A 463 4.21 1.09 12.53
CA HIS A 463 4.36 0.07 11.48
C HIS A 463 4.94 0.62 10.18
N VAL A 464 4.97 1.95 9.99
CA VAL A 464 5.43 2.60 8.75
C VAL A 464 6.86 2.20 8.40
N ASP A 465 7.77 2.25 9.37
CA ASP A 465 9.19 1.93 9.15
C ASP A 465 9.42 0.43 8.86
N GLY A 466 8.61 -0.44 9.48
CA GLY A 466 8.65 -1.89 9.24
C GLY A 466 8.21 -2.23 7.81
N LEU A 467 7.05 -1.71 7.40
CA LEU A 467 6.51 -1.88 6.05
C LEU A 467 7.45 -1.30 4.99
N ARG A 468 8.03 -0.12 5.23
CA ARG A 468 9.05 0.48 4.35
C ARG A 468 10.21 -0.48 4.12
N ARG A 469 10.85 -0.96 5.20
CA ARG A 469 12.02 -1.85 5.11
C ARG A 469 11.70 -3.14 4.39
N GLU A 470 10.51 -3.69 4.60
CA GLU A 470 10.06 -4.88 3.91
C GLU A 470 9.89 -4.65 2.40
N LEU A 471 9.19 -3.58 2.01
CA LEU A 471 8.98 -3.23 0.59
C LEU A 471 10.32 -2.97 -0.11
N GLU A 472 11.22 -2.23 0.54
CA GLU A 472 12.58 -1.96 0.03
C GLU A 472 13.40 -3.25 -0.11
N SER A 473 13.29 -4.19 0.84
CA SER A 473 13.97 -5.51 0.74
C SER A 473 13.51 -6.34 -0.45
N ARG A 474 12.30 -6.10 -0.96
CA ARG A 474 11.72 -6.71 -2.17
C ARG A 474 12.00 -5.89 -3.44
N GLY A 475 12.84 -4.86 -3.34
CA GLY A 475 13.21 -3.97 -4.44
C GLY A 475 12.16 -2.92 -4.80
N VAL A 476 11.23 -2.61 -3.90
CA VAL A 476 10.25 -1.53 -4.08
C VAL A 476 10.68 -0.34 -3.24
N THR A 477 11.37 0.62 -3.86
CA THR A 477 11.70 1.89 -3.21
C THR A 477 10.44 2.69 -2.97
N VAL A 478 10.21 3.13 -1.73
CA VAL A 478 9.00 3.85 -1.33
C VAL A 478 9.32 5.22 -0.73
N SER A 479 8.40 6.16 -0.89
CA SER A 479 8.36 7.44 -0.21
C SER A 479 7.46 7.32 1.02
N THR A 480 7.93 7.83 2.15
CA THR A 480 7.24 7.86 3.44
C THR A 480 7.67 9.11 4.22
N GLU A 481 6.82 9.67 5.07
CA GLU A 481 7.18 10.75 6.02
C GLU A 481 7.95 10.23 7.27
N ALA A 482 8.51 9.00 7.19
CA ALA A 482 9.12 8.29 8.32
C ALA A 482 10.30 9.03 8.98
N GLU A 483 11.02 9.88 8.25
CA GLU A 483 12.14 10.66 8.78
C GLU A 483 11.65 11.70 9.80
N ARG A 484 10.56 12.41 9.47
CA ARG A 484 9.94 13.39 10.37
C ARG A 484 9.37 12.75 11.64
N ILE A 485 8.85 11.53 11.51
CA ILE A 485 8.33 10.74 12.64
C ILE A 485 9.48 10.35 13.57
N ARG A 486 10.60 9.88 13.01
CA ARG A 486 11.78 9.47 13.76
C ARG A 486 12.36 10.63 14.58
N ASP A 487 12.45 11.82 13.98
CA ASP A 487 12.97 13.00 14.66
C ASP A 487 12.15 13.37 15.91
N VAL A 488 10.81 13.27 15.83
CA VAL A 488 9.93 13.57 16.98
C VAL A 488 10.07 12.49 18.07
N MET A 489 10.18 11.21 17.69
CA MET A 489 10.39 10.14 18.67
C MET A 489 11.75 10.22 19.36
N GLU A 490 12.82 10.56 18.62
CA GLU A 490 14.15 10.79 19.21
C GLU A 490 14.15 11.99 20.16
N LEU A 491 13.43 13.07 19.81
CA LEU A 491 13.27 14.23 20.67
C LEU A 491 12.58 13.87 22.00
N ASP A 492 11.53 13.05 22.00
CA ASP A 492 10.91 12.55 23.24
C ASP A 492 11.91 11.75 24.09
N GLY A 493 12.69 10.87 23.46
CA GLY A 493 13.75 10.13 24.14
C GLY A 493 14.76 11.04 24.85
N TYR A 494 15.28 12.06 24.16
CA TYR A 494 16.22 13.02 24.74
C TYR A 494 15.58 13.88 25.84
N LEU A 495 14.35 14.36 25.66
CA LEU A 495 13.62 15.12 26.68
C LEU A 495 13.36 14.27 27.93
N THR A 496 13.04 12.99 27.76
CA THR A 496 12.88 12.02 28.84
C THR A 496 14.17 11.83 29.62
N LEU A 497 15.31 11.72 28.93
CA LEU A 497 16.60 11.60 29.57
C LEU A 497 16.95 12.84 30.40
N ILE A 498 16.83 14.04 29.81
CA ILE A 498 17.10 15.32 30.50
C ILE A 498 16.19 15.47 31.72
N PHE A 499 14.90 15.15 31.58
CA PHE A 499 13.96 15.18 32.68
C PHE A 499 14.40 14.24 33.82
N MET A 500 14.74 12.99 33.51
CA MET A 500 15.18 12.02 34.52
C MET A 500 16.44 12.47 35.27
N LEU A 501 17.38 13.12 34.58
CA LEU A 501 18.57 13.70 35.19
C LEU A 501 18.22 14.84 36.16
N ILE A 502 17.39 15.79 35.74
CA ILE A 502 16.97 16.93 36.58
C ILE A 502 16.14 16.44 37.77
N ALA A 503 15.19 15.54 37.53
CA ALA A 503 14.37 14.92 38.56
C ALA A 503 15.22 14.17 39.58
N GLY A 504 16.24 13.43 39.13
CA GLY A 504 17.18 12.72 40.01
C GLY A 504 17.94 13.67 40.94
N VAL A 505 18.49 14.77 40.40
CA VAL A 505 19.21 15.78 41.20
C VAL A 505 18.28 16.49 42.19
N ALA A 506 17.10 16.90 41.74
CA ALA A 506 16.11 17.57 42.57
C ALA A 506 15.58 16.65 43.68
N LEU A 507 15.33 15.38 43.39
CA LEU A 507 14.90 14.39 44.37
C LEU A 507 15.98 14.13 45.42
N ALA A 508 17.25 13.99 45.00
CA ALA A 508 18.37 13.82 45.90
C ALA A 508 18.56 15.04 46.83
N GLY A 509 18.51 16.25 46.26
CA GLY A 509 18.60 17.50 47.02
C GLY A 509 17.43 17.70 47.98
N GLY A 510 16.19 17.45 47.52
CA GLY A 510 14.99 17.51 48.33
C GLY A 510 14.99 16.48 49.47
N ALA A 511 15.41 15.24 49.19
CA ALA A 511 15.55 14.18 50.20
C ALA A 511 16.59 14.54 51.26
N ALA A 512 17.75 15.07 50.85
CA ALA A 512 18.81 15.50 51.76
C ALA A 512 18.35 16.66 52.66
N SER A 513 17.71 17.67 52.06
CA SER A 513 17.14 18.82 52.77
C SER A 513 16.08 18.38 53.78
N LEU A 514 15.11 17.56 53.37
CA LEU A 514 14.05 17.07 54.24
C LEU A 514 14.62 16.20 55.37
N THR A 515 15.59 15.33 55.09
CA THR A 515 16.27 14.52 56.11
C THR A 515 16.97 15.40 57.13
N ALA A 516 17.72 16.42 56.68
CA ALA A 516 18.43 17.34 57.56
C ALA A 516 17.46 18.14 58.44
N SER A 517 16.35 18.65 57.88
CA SER A 517 15.37 19.42 58.63
C SER A 517 14.57 18.56 59.62
N LEU A 518 14.16 17.34 59.24
CA LEU A 518 13.50 16.39 60.15
C LEU A 518 14.44 15.97 61.28
N TYR A 519 15.70 15.67 60.96
CA TYR A 519 16.72 15.37 61.96
C TYR A 519 16.89 16.53 62.95
N ALA A 520 17.03 17.76 62.46
CA ALA A 520 17.16 18.94 63.32
C ALA A 520 15.91 19.19 64.19
N SER A 521 14.72 18.90 63.68
CA SER A 521 13.46 18.99 64.45
C SER A 521 13.44 17.98 65.60
N VAL A 522 13.87 16.75 65.35
CA VAL A 522 13.93 15.70 66.37
C VAL A 522 14.96 16.03 67.45
N GLU A 523 16.14 16.53 67.04
CA GLU A 523 17.20 16.91 67.97
C GLU A 523 16.75 18.05 68.92
N ARG A 524 16.10 19.09 68.38
CA ARG A 524 15.54 20.18 69.21
C ARG A 524 14.52 19.69 70.23
N LYS A 525 13.81 18.60 69.94
CA LYS A 525 12.74 18.03 70.78
C LYS A 525 13.19 16.80 71.59
N ARG A 526 14.49 16.52 71.64
CA ARG A 526 15.06 15.34 72.31
C ARG A 526 14.62 15.21 73.77
N ARG A 527 14.54 16.33 74.51
CA ARG A 527 14.09 16.35 75.92
C ARG A 527 12.62 15.97 76.05
N ASP A 528 11.73 16.60 75.29
CA ASP A 528 10.29 16.37 75.34
C ASP A 528 9.94 14.94 74.92
N LEU A 529 10.62 14.42 73.89
CA LEU A 529 10.46 13.03 73.44
C LEU A 529 10.96 12.02 74.48
N SER A 530 11.98 12.36 75.26
CA SER A 530 12.49 11.53 76.36
C SER A 530 11.52 11.50 77.55
N VAL A 531 10.91 12.64 77.90
CA VAL A 531 9.84 12.71 78.92
C VAL A 531 8.63 11.87 78.50
N LEU A 532 8.20 11.98 77.24
CA LEU A 532 7.12 11.17 76.69
C LEU A 532 7.41 9.66 76.76
N ARG A 533 8.67 9.26 76.55
CA ARG A 533 9.12 7.86 76.70
C ARG A 533 9.04 7.39 78.16
N LEU A 534 9.36 8.24 79.14
CA LEU A 534 9.21 7.94 80.57
C LEU A 534 7.76 7.83 81.02
N LEU A 535 6.84 8.58 80.38
CA LEU A 535 5.39 8.52 80.61
C LEU A 535 4.71 7.29 79.99
N GLY A 536 5.47 6.34 79.42
CA GLY A 536 4.97 5.05 78.94
C GLY A 536 4.80 4.91 77.43
N LEU A 537 5.29 5.86 76.62
CA LEU A 537 5.33 5.69 75.15
C LEU A 537 6.48 4.75 74.74
N SER A 538 6.12 3.64 74.09
CA SER A 538 7.07 2.65 73.56
C SER A 538 7.99 3.25 72.48
N GLY A 539 9.28 2.89 72.45
CA GLY A 539 10.24 3.35 71.42
C GLY A 539 9.79 3.20 69.95
N PRO A 540 9.17 2.07 69.53
CA PRO A 540 8.64 1.92 68.16
C PRO A 540 7.51 2.88 67.80
N THR A 541 6.83 3.45 68.80
CA THR A 541 5.78 4.46 68.61
C THR A 541 6.41 5.83 68.36
N LEU A 542 7.56 6.12 68.96
CA LEU A 542 8.35 7.33 68.74
C LEU A 542 8.99 7.36 67.34
N PHE A 543 9.38 6.19 66.81
CA PHE A 543 9.92 6.06 65.44
C PHE A 543 8.96 6.55 64.35
N ARG A 544 7.64 6.49 64.59
CA ARG A 544 6.62 6.93 63.63
C ARG A 544 6.43 8.45 63.60
N PHE A 545 6.92 9.17 64.61
CA PHE A 545 6.69 10.60 64.74
C PHE A 545 7.36 11.41 63.60
N PRO A 546 8.66 11.24 63.28
CA PRO A 546 9.29 11.96 62.17
C PRO A 546 8.75 11.53 60.79
N ILE A 547 8.30 10.27 60.68
CA ILE A 547 7.69 9.74 59.45
C ILE A 547 6.36 10.45 59.17
N TYR A 548 5.46 10.55 60.17
CA TYR A 548 4.20 11.27 59.99
C TYR A 548 4.40 12.75 59.72
N GLN A 549 5.38 13.39 60.37
CA GLN A 549 5.71 14.79 60.09
C GLN A 549 6.24 14.99 58.67
N GLY A 550 7.20 14.16 58.26
CA GLY A 550 7.73 14.17 56.90
C GLY A 550 6.64 13.98 55.86
N SER A 551 5.75 13.00 56.04
CA SER A 551 4.63 12.76 55.12
C SER A 551 3.64 13.93 55.07
N LEU A 552 3.28 14.53 56.22
CA LEU A 552 2.35 15.67 56.25
C LEU A 552 2.94 16.90 55.56
N ILE A 553 4.23 17.21 55.82
CA ILE A 553 4.95 18.31 55.18
C ILE A 553 5.06 18.06 53.67
N ALA A 554 5.40 16.83 53.26
CA ALA A 554 5.53 16.44 51.87
C ALA A 554 4.20 16.55 51.11
N SER A 555 3.08 16.09 51.70
CA SER A 555 1.75 16.22 51.11
C SER A 555 1.31 17.68 51.02
N ALA A 556 1.56 18.49 52.06
CA ALA A 556 1.23 19.92 52.03
C ALA A 556 2.09 20.68 50.99
N GLY A 557 3.39 20.38 50.94
CA GLY A 557 4.32 20.95 49.95
C GLY A 557 3.94 20.58 48.52
N PHE A 558 3.55 19.33 48.30
CA PHE A 558 3.00 18.88 47.02
C PHE A 558 1.71 19.65 46.66
N GLY A 559 0.80 19.86 47.62
CA GLY A 559 -0.42 20.64 47.39
C GLY A 559 -0.13 22.09 46.97
N VAL A 560 0.84 22.74 47.61
CA VAL A 560 1.29 24.09 47.23
C VAL A 560 1.95 24.08 45.84
N ALA A 561 2.81 23.10 45.57
CA ALA A 561 3.46 22.95 44.27
C ALA A 561 2.45 22.72 43.15
N PHE A 562 1.43 21.90 43.40
CA PHE A 562 0.34 21.64 42.47
C PHE A 562 -0.48 22.91 42.20
N GLY A 563 -0.81 23.69 43.24
CA GLY A 563 -1.49 24.98 43.05
C GLY A 563 -0.67 25.96 42.21
N PHE A 564 0.65 26.02 42.43
CA PHE A 564 1.55 26.82 41.60
C PHE A 564 1.63 26.31 40.17
N PHE A 565 1.69 24.99 39.98
CA PHE A 565 1.65 24.35 38.68
C PHE A 565 0.37 24.72 37.91
N GLU A 566 -0.81 24.57 38.51
CA GLU A 566 -2.10 24.93 37.87
C GLU A 566 -2.14 26.40 37.47
N MET A 567 -1.71 27.30 38.37
CA MET A 567 -1.61 28.73 38.09
C MET A 567 -0.72 28.99 36.86
N LEU A 568 0.47 28.39 36.83
CA LEU A 568 1.41 28.61 35.72
C LEU A 568 0.96 27.91 34.43
N ALA A 569 0.33 26.74 34.53
CA ALA A 569 -0.23 26.01 33.39
C ALA A 569 -1.31 26.84 32.68
N VAL A 570 -2.19 27.51 33.44
CA VAL A 570 -3.15 28.46 32.87
C VAL A 570 -2.44 29.60 32.14
N VAL A 571 -1.42 30.21 32.76
CA VAL A 571 -0.64 31.29 32.12
C VAL A 571 0.00 30.80 30.82
N ILE A 572 0.69 29.67 30.84
CA ILE A 572 1.34 29.08 29.65
C ILE A 572 0.29 28.79 28.56
N ASN A 573 -0.78 28.07 28.89
CA ASN A 573 -1.80 27.69 27.90
C ASN A 573 -2.51 28.92 27.30
N THR A 574 -2.67 30.00 28.07
CA THR A 574 -3.22 31.27 27.55
C THR A 574 -2.25 32.02 26.64
N LEU A 575 -0.96 32.02 26.95
CA LEU A 575 0.07 32.68 26.13
C LEU A 575 0.28 32.00 24.78
N PHE A 576 0.09 30.68 24.72
CA PHE A 576 0.28 29.88 23.51
C PHE A 576 -1.02 29.50 22.79
N ARG A 577 -2.16 30.11 23.18
CA ARG A 577 -3.48 29.77 22.61
C ARG A 577 -3.53 29.84 21.09
N ASP A 578 -2.86 30.82 20.50
CA ASP A 578 -2.86 31.03 19.04
C ASP A 578 -2.09 29.94 18.26
N HIS A 579 -1.30 29.10 18.94
CA HIS A 579 -0.51 28.02 18.34
C HIS A 579 -1.08 26.61 18.61
N LEU A 580 -2.18 26.53 19.38
CA LEU A 580 -2.85 25.30 19.80
C LEU A 580 -4.16 25.12 19.03
N GLN A 581 -4.48 23.89 18.65
CA GLN A 581 -5.80 23.55 18.10
C GLN A 581 -6.85 23.49 19.23
N ALA A 582 -8.13 23.45 18.85
CA ALA A 582 -9.21 23.28 19.83
C ALA A 582 -8.98 21.99 20.64
N GLU A 583 -9.09 22.07 21.97
CA GLU A 583 -8.83 20.99 22.95
C GLU A 583 -7.35 20.67 23.26
N GLU A 584 -6.37 21.24 22.55
CA GLU A 584 -4.95 21.05 22.87
C GLU A 584 -4.50 21.93 24.05
N SER A 585 -3.63 21.38 24.90
CA SER A 585 -3.02 22.08 26.04
C SER A 585 -1.52 21.82 26.11
N LEU A 586 -0.71 22.88 26.00
CA LEU A 586 0.75 22.79 25.97
C LEU A 586 1.34 22.37 27.32
N CYS A 587 0.72 22.78 28.42
CA CYS A 587 1.10 22.39 29.78
C CYS A 587 -0.09 21.71 30.47
N ARG A 588 -0.05 20.37 30.57
CA ARG A 588 -1.05 19.56 31.26
C ARG A 588 -0.41 18.32 31.86
N LEU A 589 -0.88 17.92 33.03
CA LEU A 589 -0.57 16.63 33.62
C LEU A 589 -1.81 15.77 33.69
N GLU A 590 -1.70 14.53 33.24
CA GLU A 590 -2.71 13.51 33.46
C GLU A 590 -2.83 13.16 34.96
N PRO A 591 -4.03 12.87 35.50
CA PRO A 591 -4.21 12.52 36.91
C PRO A 591 -3.32 11.36 37.39
N TRP A 592 -3.02 10.41 36.50
CA TRP A 592 -2.11 9.31 36.79
C TRP A 592 -0.69 9.78 37.14
N HIS A 593 -0.18 10.73 36.37
CA HIS A 593 1.14 11.30 36.62
C HIS A 593 1.20 12.09 37.93
N LEU A 594 0.14 12.85 38.24
CA LEU A 594 0.01 13.54 39.53
C LEU A 594 -0.01 12.56 40.71
N ALA A 595 -0.75 11.46 40.59
CA ALA A 595 -0.78 10.42 41.59
C ALA A 595 0.61 9.77 41.78
N SER A 596 1.32 9.49 40.69
CA SER A 596 2.68 8.92 40.74
C SER A 596 3.69 9.87 41.39
N ALA A 597 3.60 11.18 41.11
CA ALA A 597 4.45 12.20 41.69
C ALA A 597 4.18 12.39 43.19
N LEU A 598 2.91 12.39 43.61
CA LEU A 598 2.53 12.43 45.01
C LEU A 598 3.03 11.19 45.76
N ALA A 599 2.82 10.00 45.19
CA ALA A 599 3.29 8.75 45.78
C ALA A 599 4.82 8.72 45.93
N GLY A 600 5.56 9.16 44.90
CA GLY A 600 7.01 9.30 44.95
C GLY A 600 7.48 10.29 46.03
N THR A 601 6.82 11.45 46.12
CA THR A 601 7.15 12.48 47.12
C THR A 601 6.94 11.97 48.55
N VAL A 602 5.80 11.31 48.80
CA VAL A 602 5.50 10.71 50.10
C VAL A 602 6.48 9.58 50.42
N LEU A 603 6.86 8.75 49.43
CA LEU A 603 7.85 7.69 49.60
C LEU A 603 9.20 8.26 50.04
N VAL A 604 9.69 9.30 49.37
CA VAL A 604 10.95 9.97 49.74
C VAL A 604 10.86 10.58 51.15
N ALA A 605 9.72 11.16 51.52
CA ALA A 605 9.51 11.70 52.85
C ALA A 605 9.49 10.62 53.93
N VAL A 606 8.91 9.45 53.65
CA VAL A 606 8.94 8.30 54.56
C VAL A 606 10.37 7.78 54.72
N LEU A 607 11.16 7.71 53.64
CA LEU A 607 12.56 7.30 53.69
C LEU A 607 13.40 8.30 54.50
N ALA A 608 13.29 9.59 54.22
CA ALA A 608 13.95 10.66 54.95
C ALA A 608 13.60 10.65 56.44
N GLY A 609 12.30 10.54 56.76
CA GLY A 609 11.80 10.44 58.12
C GLY A 609 12.26 9.17 58.84
N SER A 610 12.40 8.05 58.12
CA SER A 610 12.93 6.80 58.67
C SER A 610 14.42 6.91 59.02
N VAL A 611 15.22 7.58 58.18
CA VAL A 611 16.64 7.86 58.46
C VAL A 611 16.79 8.77 59.69
N ALA A 612 16.00 9.84 59.77
CA ALA A 612 15.98 10.74 60.93
C ALA A 612 15.56 10.00 62.22
N ALA A 613 14.51 9.18 62.15
CA ALA A 613 14.01 8.40 63.27
C ALA A 613 15.01 7.31 63.73
N TRP A 614 15.70 6.65 62.80
CA TRP A 614 16.71 5.65 63.13
C TRP A 614 17.90 6.24 63.87
N ARG A 615 18.37 7.43 63.49
CA ARG A 615 19.43 8.12 64.24
C ARG A 615 18.97 8.55 65.62
N ALA A 616 17.76 9.10 65.75
CA ALA A 616 17.24 9.59 67.02
C ALA A 616 16.98 8.46 68.05
N THR A 617 16.61 7.26 67.59
CA THR A 617 16.35 6.11 68.47
C THR A 617 17.61 5.45 69.02
N ARG A 618 18.80 5.77 68.48
CA ARG A 618 20.10 5.30 69.00
C ARG A 618 20.63 6.11 70.18
N ILE A 619 19.95 7.18 70.57
CA ILE A 619 20.39 8.06 71.64
C ILE A 619 19.86 7.55 72.99
N GLU A 620 20.73 7.39 73.98
CA GLU A 620 20.37 6.80 75.28
C GLU A 620 19.52 7.79 76.13
N PRO A 621 18.40 7.34 76.73
CA PRO A 621 17.53 8.21 77.55
C PRO A 621 18.24 8.82 78.76
N ALA A 622 19.31 8.16 79.25
CA ALA A 622 20.07 8.58 80.42
C ALA A 622 21.02 9.76 80.14
N GLU A 623 21.44 9.97 78.89
CA GLU A 623 22.26 11.14 78.51
C GLU A 623 21.42 12.43 78.41
N ALA A 624 20.17 12.33 77.96
CA ALA A 624 19.31 13.50 77.72
C ALA A 624 18.88 14.25 79.01
N LEU A 625 19.08 13.65 80.18
CA LEU A 625 18.79 14.24 81.51
C LEU A 625 20.07 14.68 82.26
N ARG A 626 21.26 14.44 81.67
CA ARG A 626 22.56 14.64 82.33
C ARG A 626 23.35 15.84 81.78
N ASP A 627 22.91 16.43 80.67
CA ASP A 627 23.45 17.68 80.12
C ASP A 627 22.84 18.90 80.82
N GLU A 628 23.11 19.02 82.13
CA GLU A 628 23.17 20.20 83.00
C GLU A 628 24.08 19.82 84.19
#